data_AF-A0A0A0DQM9-F1
#
_entry.id   AF-A0A0A0DQM9-F1
#
_cell.length_a   1.000
_cell.length_b   1.000
_cell.length_c   1.000
_cell.angle_alpha   90.00
_cell.angle_beta   90.00
_cell.angle_gamma   90.00
#
_symmetry.space_group_name_H-M   'P 1'
#
loop_
_entity.id
_entity.type
_entity.pdbx_description
1 polymer ?
#
loop_
_entity_poly.entity_id
_entity_poly.type
_entity_poly.pdbx_seq_one_letter_code
_entity_poly.pdbx_strand_id
1 'polypeptide(L)'
;MSMLQIAFAMFAAGAGGGLLFTTLIVLNKRYPRWFGSGHGLLGLSALAVLAYAVSQSTSPISSATWWAAGVLGMAWCGGVVMFRVLRPKSRPLVLALMHGGLALAGIYLLYRVAF
;
A
#
# COMPACT_ATOMS: atom_id res chain seq x y z
N MET A 1 17.07 10.36 -5.40
CA MET A 1 16.35 9.20 -4.83
C MET A 1 16.33 8.08 -5.84
N SER A 2 16.63 6.85 -5.44
CA SER A 2 16.47 5.67 -6.30
C SER A 2 14.97 5.38 -6.56
N MET A 3 14.66 4.60 -7.60
CA MET A 3 13.27 4.20 -7.88
C MET A 3 12.64 3.41 -6.70
N LEU A 4 13.45 2.63 -5.96
CA LEU A 4 13.01 1.95 -4.75
C LEU A 4 12.68 2.93 -3.62
N GLN A 5 13.48 3.99 -3.44
CA GLN A 5 13.20 5.05 -2.45
C GLN A 5 11.95 5.84 -2.81
N ILE A 6 11.71 6.10 -4.10
CA ILE A 6 10.49 6.76 -4.58
C ILE A 6 9.28 5.85 -4.32
N ALA A 7 9.35 4.57 -4.69
CA ALA A 7 8.30 3.60 -4.38
C ALA A 7 8.01 3.55 -2.88
N PHE A 8 9.06 3.48 -2.05
CA PHE A 8 8.94 3.49 -0.59
C PHE A 8 8.21 4.75 -0.10
N ALA A 9 8.61 5.93 -0.55
CA ALA A 9 7.98 7.19 -0.15
C ALA A 9 6.49 7.23 -0.55
N MET A 10 6.15 6.73 -1.74
CA MET A 10 4.75 6.64 -2.18
C MET A 10 3.93 5.68 -1.32
N PHE A 11 4.46 4.49 -1.00
CA PHE A 11 3.77 3.55 -0.10
C PHE A 11 3.67 4.09 1.33
N ALA A 12 4.70 4.76 1.83
CA ALA A 12 4.67 5.40 3.14
C ALA A 12 3.61 6.52 3.21
N ALA A 13 3.50 7.35 2.17
CA ALA A 13 2.42 8.33 2.03
C ALA A 13 1.05 7.65 1.95
N GLY A 14 0.94 6.55 1.22
CA GLY A 14 -0.25 5.71 1.15
C GLY A 14 -0.66 5.17 2.53
N ALA A 15 0.29 4.61 3.29
CA ALA A 15 0.07 4.12 4.64
C ALA A 15 -0.34 5.24 5.60
N GLY A 16 0.26 6.42 5.50
CA GLY A 16 -0.18 7.61 6.24
C GLY A 16 -1.63 7.99 5.92
N GLY A 17 -2.01 7.97 4.65
CA GLY A 17 -3.41 8.13 4.22
C GLY A 17 -4.34 7.05 4.77
N GLY A 18 -3.90 5.80 4.79
CA GLY A 18 -4.67 4.68 5.35
C GLY A 18 -4.85 4.79 6.87
N LEU A 19 -3.83 5.23 7.59
CA LEU A 19 -3.88 5.48 9.03
C LEU A 19 -4.83 6.64 9.36
N LEU A 20 -4.77 7.73 8.57
CA LEU A 20 -5.73 8.82 8.68
C LEU A 20 -7.16 8.31 8.44
N PHE A 21 -7.37 7.49 7.40
CA PHE A 21 -8.69 6.93 7.09
C PHE A 21 -9.24 6.10 8.25
N THR A 22 -8.41 5.22 8.78
CA THR A 22 -8.77 4.32 9.88
C THR A 22 -9.08 5.12 11.15
N THR A 23 -8.29 6.15 11.44
CA THR A 23 -8.53 7.08 12.54
C THR A 23 -9.86 7.82 12.38
N LEU A 24 -10.17 8.35 11.19
CA LEU A 24 -11.44 9.05 10.94
C LEU A 24 -12.65 8.11 11.08
N ILE A 25 -12.51 6.83 10.70
CA ILE A 25 -13.56 5.81 10.92
C ILE A 25 -13.79 5.61 12.42
N VAL A 26 -12.72 5.44 13.21
CA VAL A 26 -12.81 5.26 14.67
C VAL A 26 -13.43 6.50 15.34
N LEU A 27 -13.07 7.70 14.89
CA LEU A 27 -13.61 8.97 15.40
C LEU A 27 -15.00 9.33 14.83
N ASN A 28 -15.58 8.46 13.99
CA ASN A 28 -16.85 8.68 13.30
C ASN A 28 -16.93 10.04 12.56
N LYS A 29 -15.80 10.47 11.98
CA LYS A 29 -15.69 11.71 11.21
C LYS A 29 -15.92 11.45 9.73
N ARG A 30 -16.56 12.41 9.06
CA ARG A 30 -16.76 12.37 7.61
C ARG A 30 -15.45 12.68 6.90
N TYR A 31 -15.28 12.11 5.72
CA TYR A 31 -14.18 12.38 4.80
C TYR A 31 -14.67 12.40 3.36
N PRO A 32 -13.92 13.02 2.43
CA PRO A 32 -14.34 13.12 1.04
C PRO A 32 -14.50 11.76 0.37
N ARG A 33 -15.50 11.64 -0.52
CA ARG A 33 -15.79 10.39 -1.24
C ARG A 33 -14.63 9.92 -2.13
N TRP A 34 -13.82 10.85 -2.61
CA TRP A 34 -12.65 10.55 -3.45
C TRP A 34 -11.48 9.95 -2.67
N PHE A 35 -11.46 10.06 -1.33
CA PHE A 35 -10.29 9.71 -0.53
C PHE A 35 -9.92 8.23 -0.63
N GLY A 36 -10.92 7.33 -0.58
CA GLY A 36 -10.69 5.89 -0.74
C GLY A 36 -10.17 5.54 -2.14
N SER A 37 -10.64 6.25 -3.18
CA SER A 37 -10.15 6.04 -4.55
C SER A 37 -8.75 6.61 -4.77
N GLY A 38 -8.46 7.78 -4.21
CA GLY A 38 -7.13 8.38 -4.23
C GLY A 38 -6.10 7.49 -3.52
N HIS A 39 -6.44 6.95 -2.35
CA HIS A 39 -5.58 5.99 -1.64
C HIS A 39 -5.29 4.73 -2.47
N GLY A 40 -6.32 4.12 -3.08
CA GLY A 40 -6.15 2.95 -3.94
C GLY A 40 -5.34 3.23 -5.20
N LEU A 41 -5.53 4.40 -5.83
CA LEU A 41 -4.74 4.83 -6.99
C LEU A 41 -3.29 5.11 -6.63
N LEU A 42 -3.03 5.76 -5.49
CA LEU A 42 -1.67 5.98 -5.00
C LEU A 42 -0.94 4.65 -4.78
N GLY A 43 -1.62 3.67 -4.17
CA GLY A 43 -1.06 2.31 -4.00
C GLY A 43 -0.77 1.62 -5.33
N LEU A 44 -1.65 1.75 -6.33
CA LEU A 44 -1.44 1.20 -7.67
C LEU A 44 -0.25 1.87 -8.37
N SER A 45 -0.17 3.20 -8.31
CA SER A 45 0.96 3.95 -8.88
C SER A 45 2.28 3.58 -8.20
N ALA A 46 2.28 3.40 -6.87
CA ALA A 46 3.46 2.95 -6.12
C ALA A 46 3.90 1.53 -6.54
N LEU A 47 2.94 0.61 -6.76
CA LEU A 47 3.22 -0.71 -7.32
C LEU A 47 3.83 -0.64 -8.72
N ALA A 48 3.32 0.24 -9.58
CA ALA A 48 3.87 0.43 -10.92
C ALA A 48 5.32 0.94 -10.86
N VAL A 49 5.61 1.90 -9.98
CA VAL A 49 6.98 2.40 -9.76
C VAL A 49 7.89 1.29 -9.22
N LEU A 50 7.41 0.49 -8.26
CA LEU A 50 8.18 -0.64 -7.74
C LEU A 50 8.46 -1.69 -8.82
N ALA A 51 7.47 -2.04 -9.65
CA ALA A 51 7.63 -2.97 -10.76
C ALA A 51 8.65 -2.44 -11.79
N TYR A 52 8.60 -1.14 -12.09
CA TYR A 52 9.58 -0.49 -12.95
C TYR A 52 10.99 -0.50 -12.35
N ALA A 53 11.11 -0.25 -11.04
CA ALA A 53 12.40 -0.33 -10.34
C ALA A 53 13.01 -1.74 -10.45
N VAL A 54 12.18 -2.77 -10.31
CA VAL A 54 12.57 -4.18 -10.46
C VAL A 54 12.98 -4.48 -11.91
N SER A 55 12.23 -4.02 -12.91
CA SER A 55 12.55 -4.31 -14.32
C SER A 55 13.84 -3.67 -14.82
N GLN A 56 14.26 -2.55 -14.21
CA GLN A 56 15.47 -1.81 -14.60
C GLN A 56 16.74 -2.29 -13.86
N SER A 57 16.62 -3.27 -12.96
CA SER A 57 17.79 -3.76 -12.22
C SER A 57 18.72 -4.56 -13.12
N THR A 58 19.95 -4.06 -13.31
CA THR A 58 21.01 -4.76 -14.04
C THR A 58 21.78 -5.77 -13.16
N SER A 59 21.56 -5.73 -11.85
CA SER A 59 22.12 -6.66 -10.86
C SER A 59 21.07 -7.65 -10.35
N PRO A 60 21.48 -8.79 -9.78
CA PRO A 60 20.57 -9.72 -9.14
C PRO A 60 19.72 -9.00 -8.09
N ILE A 61 18.40 -9.07 -8.27
CA ILE A 61 17.45 -8.43 -7.37
C ILE A 61 17.42 -9.20 -6.05
N SER A 62 17.56 -8.48 -4.94
CA SER A 62 17.43 -9.07 -3.60
C SER A 62 16.09 -9.79 -3.46
N SER A 63 16.09 -10.97 -2.82
CA SER A 63 14.86 -11.71 -2.50
C SER A 63 13.87 -10.86 -1.70
N ALA A 64 14.36 -9.95 -0.86
CA ALA A 64 13.53 -9.03 -0.10
C ALA A 64 12.73 -8.07 -1.00
N THR A 65 13.25 -7.66 -2.15
CA THR A 65 12.52 -6.80 -3.11
C THR A 65 11.34 -7.54 -3.72
N TRP A 66 11.49 -8.82 -4.06
CA TRP A 66 10.39 -9.65 -4.56
C TRP A 66 9.33 -9.90 -3.50
N TRP A 67 9.75 -10.17 -2.26
CA TRP A 67 8.81 -10.29 -1.13
C TRP A 67 8.06 -8.98 -0.87
N ALA A 68 8.75 -7.83 -0.91
CA ALA A 68 8.10 -6.53 -0.78
C ALA A 68 7.04 -6.33 -1.88
N ALA A 69 7.39 -6.59 -3.15
CA ALA A 69 6.46 -6.48 -4.27
C ALA A 69 5.25 -7.42 -4.12
N GLY A 70 5.48 -8.68 -3.75
CA GLY A 70 4.42 -9.66 -3.53
C GLY A 70 3.49 -9.27 -2.39
N VAL A 71 4.02 -8.89 -1.23
CA VAL A 71 3.24 -8.50 -0.05
C VAL A 71 2.44 -7.22 -0.29
N LEU A 72 3.05 -6.20 -0.91
CA LEU A 72 2.36 -4.95 -1.26
C LEU A 72 1.30 -5.17 -2.34
N GLY A 73 1.59 -6.02 -3.32
CA GLY A 73 0.63 -6.44 -4.35
C GLY A 73 -0.58 -7.15 -3.74
N MET A 74 -0.34 -8.10 -2.83
CA MET A 74 -1.41 -8.78 -2.08
C MET A 74 -2.21 -7.81 -1.20
N ALA A 75 -1.54 -6.87 -0.52
CA ALA A 75 -2.22 -5.85 0.27
C ALA A 75 -3.15 -5.00 -0.61
N TRP A 76 -2.67 -4.54 -1.77
CA TRP A 76 -3.47 -3.76 -2.71
C TRP A 76 -4.65 -4.56 -3.27
N CYS A 77 -4.40 -5.77 -3.80
CA CYS A 77 -5.44 -6.66 -4.31
C CYS A 77 -6.48 -6.98 -3.24
N GLY A 78 -6.02 -7.33 -2.03
CA GLY A 78 -6.88 -7.58 -0.87
C GLY A 78 -7.72 -6.36 -0.50
N GLY A 79 -7.14 -5.15 -0.55
CA GLY A 79 -7.88 -3.91 -0.33
C GLY A 79 -8.99 -3.69 -1.37
N VAL A 80 -8.70 -3.93 -2.65
CA VAL A 80 -9.70 -3.83 -3.72
C VAL A 80 -10.81 -4.87 -3.54
N VAL A 81 -10.45 -6.14 -3.36
CA VAL A 81 -11.43 -7.22 -3.23
C VAL A 81 -12.29 -7.02 -1.98
N MET A 82 -11.68 -6.74 -0.82
CA MET A 82 -12.42 -6.59 0.43
C MET A 82 -13.28 -5.33 0.41
N PHE A 83 -12.72 -4.15 0.14
CA PHE A 83 -13.44 -2.88 0.34
C PHE A 83 -14.23 -2.39 -0.86
N ARG A 84 -13.96 -2.87 -2.08
CA ARG A 84 -14.74 -2.49 -3.27
C ARG A 84 -15.66 -3.60 -3.77
N VAL A 85 -15.24 -4.86 -3.70
CA VAL A 85 -16.03 -5.97 -4.26
C VAL A 85 -16.94 -6.59 -3.20
N LEU A 86 -16.38 -7.10 -2.10
CA LEU A 86 -17.13 -7.87 -1.10
C LEU A 86 -17.89 -6.98 -0.11
N ARG A 87 -17.33 -5.83 0.25
CA ARG A 87 -17.85 -4.94 1.30
C ARG A 87 -17.92 -3.46 0.87
N PRO A 88 -18.50 -3.11 -0.30
CA PRO A 88 -18.46 -1.74 -0.86
C PRO A 88 -19.07 -0.64 0.02
N LYS A 89 -20.03 -0.99 0.90
CA LYS A 89 -20.74 -0.04 1.77
C LYS A 89 -20.32 -0.13 3.24
N SER A 90 -19.50 -1.11 3.61
CA SER A 90 -19.09 -1.33 5.00
C SER A 90 -17.60 -1.17 5.14
N ARG A 91 -17.16 -0.58 6.24
CA ARG A 91 -15.74 -0.32 6.51
C ARG A 91 -15.34 -1.00 7.82
N PRO A 92 -15.36 -2.34 7.85
CA PRO A 92 -15.07 -3.08 9.07
C PRO A 92 -13.63 -2.79 9.51
N LEU A 93 -13.48 -2.30 10.73
CA LEU A 93 -12.20 -1.89 11.29
C LEU A 93 -11.18 -3.04 11.27
N VAL A 94 -11.62 -4.26 11.57
CA VAL A 94 -10.75 -5.45 11.54
C VAL A 94 -10.11 -5.65 10.18
N LEU A 95 -10.87 -5.55 9.08
CA LEU A 95 -10.29 -5.70 7.74
C LEU A 95 -9.35 -4.54 7.41
N ALA A 96 -9.66 -3.32 7.87
CA ALA A 96 -8.79 -2.16 7.66
C ALA A 96 -7.43 -2.34 8.37
N LEU A 97 -7.45 -2.86 9.60
CA LEU A 97 -6.26 -3.20 10.35
C LEU A 97 -5.47 -4.36 9.72
N MET A 98 -6.14 -5.41 9.24
CA MET A 98 -5.47 -6.52 8.54
C MET A 98 -4.81 -6.05 7.24
N HIS A 99 -5.52 -5.26 6.43
CA HIS A 99 -4.98 -4.66 5.20
C HIS A 99 -3.79 -3.74 5.49
N GLY A 100 -3.94 -2.83 6.47
CA GLY A 100 -2.88 -1.91 6.89
C GLY A 100 -1.67 -2.64 7.46
N GLY A 101 -1.87 -3.69 8.25
CA GLY A 101 -0.78 -4.53 8.78
C GLY A 101 0.00 -5.23 7.69
N LEU A 102 -0.69 -5.79 6.68
CA LEU A 102 -0.03 -6.40 5.53
C LEU A 102 0.75 -5.36 4.70
N ALA A 103 0.17 -4.17 4.50
CA ALA A 103 0.86 -3.08 3.81
C ALA A 103 2.12 -2.62 4.57
N LEU A 104 2.05 -2.48 5.89
CA LEU A 104 3.21 -2.12 6.73
C LEU A 104 4.31 -3.19 6.69
N ALA A 105 3.95 -4.47 6.70
CA ALA A 105 4.91 -5.56 6.52
C ALA A 105 5.64 -5.45 5.16
N GLY A 106 4.90 -5.18 4.09
CA GLY A 106 5.47 -4.94 2.77
C GLY A 106 6.37 -3.69 2.71
N ILE A 107 5.97 -2.59 3.35
CA ILE A 107 6.76 -1.36 3.46
C ILE A 107 8.05 -1.61 4.23
N TYR A 108 8.01 -2.38 5.32
CA TYR A 108 9.20 -2.75 6.08
C TYR A 108 10.20 -3.56 5.24
N LEU A 109 9.71 -4.53 4.44
CA LEU A 109 10.57 -5.27 3.52
C LEU A 109 11.18 -4.36 2.45
N LEU A 110 10.40 -3.42 1.91
CA LEU A 110 10.89 -2.44 0.94
C LEU A 110 11.93 -1.49 1.55
N TYR A 111 11.74 -1.08 2.80
CA TYR A 111 12.69 -0.22 3.52
C TYR A 111 14.09 -0.84 3.56
N ARG A 112 14.18 -2.13 3.91
CA ARG A 112 15.45 -2.89 4.03
C ARG A 112 16.27 -2.97 2.74
N VAL A 113 15.66 -2.69 1.59
CA VAL A 113 16.33 -2.70 0.28
C VAL A 113 16.40 -1.31 -0.37
N ALA A 114 15.64 -0.34 0.15
CA ALA A 114 15.63 1.04 -0.33
C ALA A 114 16.66 1.93 0.40
N PHE A 115 17.06 1.54 1.62
CA PHE A 115 18.01 2.22 2.50
C PHE A 115 18.92 1.19 3.18
#